data_AF-A0A7Y5C6I6-F1
#
_entry.id   AF-A0A7Y5C6I6-F1
#
_cell.length_a   1.000
_cell.length_b   1.000
_cell.length_c   1.000
_cell.angle_alpha   90.00
_cell.angle_beta   90.00
_cell.angle_gamma   90.00
#
_symmetry.space_group_name_H-M   'P 1'
#
loop_
_entity.id
_entity.type
_entity.pdbx_description
1 polymer ?
#
loop_
_entity_poly.entity_id
_entity_poly.type
_entity_poly.pdbx_seq_one_letter_code
_entity_poly.pdbx_strand_id
1 'polypeptide(L)' 'MPDNEIDLGEAPEIDPRVFKRMEVRLPKPKELVSIRIDPDVLGWFRKQGRGYQTRINAVLRSYIEAQSR' A
#
# COMPACT_ATOMS: atom_id res chain seq x y z
N MET A 1 6.18 -11.30 24.77
CA MET A 1 5.28 -12.45 24.60
C MET A 1 6.15 -13.59 24.11
N PRO A 2 6.33 -14.66 24.90
CA PRO A 2 7.04 -15.86 24.48
C PRO A 2 6.16 -16.72 23.56
N ASP A 3 6.79 -17.49 22.67
CA ASP A 3 6.09 -18.24 21.60
C ASP A 3 5.03 -19.22 22.11
N ASN A 4 5.21 -19.74 23.32
CA ASN A 4 4.29 -20.68 23.98
C ASN A 4 3.02 -20.02 24.53
N GLU A 5 2.93 -18.69 24.52
CA GLU A 5 1.74 -17.92 24.91
C GLU A 5 0.91 -17.46 23.69
N ILE A 6 1.30 -17.84 22.46
CA ILE A 6 0.54 -17.53 21.24
C ILE A 6 -0.64 -18.49 21.12
N ASP A 7 -1.86 -17.96 21.25
CA ASP A 7 -3.08 -18.70 20.97
C ASP A 7 -3.28 -18.89 19.46
N LEU A 8 -3.34 -20.16 19.03
CA LEU A 8 -3.54 -20.56 17.63
C LEU A 8 -4.93 -21.15 17.38
N GLY A 9 -5.83 -21.18 18.38
CA GLY A 9 -7.13 -21.85 18.28
C GLY A 9 -8.06 -21.26 17.21
N GLU A 10 -7.91 -19.97 16.91
CA GLU A 10 -8.69 -19.25 15.89
C GLU A 10 -7.99 -19.23 14.51
N ALA A 11 -6.73 -19.71 14.43
CA ALA A 11 -5.99 -19.70 13.18
C ALA A 11 -6.40 -20.90 12.32
N PRO A 12 -6.73 -20.70 11.03
CA PRO A 12 -7.00 -21.82 10.15
C PRO A 12 -5.73 -22.65 9.95
N GLU A 13 -5.84 -23.97 10.04
CA GLU A 13 -4.75 -24.86 9.65
C GLU A 13 -4.49 -24.74 8.14
N ILE A 14 -3.29 -24.33 7.75
CA ILE A 14 -2.89 -24.21 6.35
C ILE A 14 -2.12 -25.47 5.97
N ASP A 15 -2.65 -26.23 5.00
CA ASP A 15 -1.93 -27.38 4.43
C ASP A 15 -0.55 -26.94 3.90
N PRO A 16 0.56 -27.62 4.28
CA PRO A 16 1.91 -27.23 3.87
C PRO A 16 2.12 -27.14 2.35
N ARG A 17 1.37 -27.91 1.57
CA ARG A 17 1.40 -27.88 0.10
C ARG A 17 0.70 -26.63 -0.43
N VAL A 18 -0.35 -26.14 0.25
CA VAL A 18 -1.01 -24.87 -0.06
C VAL A 18 -0.07 -23.71 0.22
N PHE A 19 0.56 -23.71 1.40
CA PHE A 19 1.55 -22.68 1.76
C PHE A 19 2.71 -22.62 0.74
N LYS A 20 3.21 -23.78 0.30
CA LYS A 20 4.28 -23.89 -0.71
C LYS A 20 3.90 -23.29 -2.07
N ARG A 21 2.61 -23.19 -2.41
CA ARG A 21 2.12 -22.63 -3.67
C ARG A 21 1.66 -21.18 -3.57
N MET A 22 1.66 -20.59 -2.37
CA MET A 22 1.26 -19.20 -2.20
C MET A 22 2.31 -18.26 -2.80
N GLU A 23 1.85 -17.32 -3.63
CA GLU A 23 2.69 -16.24 -4.13
C GLU A 23 2.68 -15.07 -3.15
N VAL A 24 3.86 -14.70 -2.67
CA VAL A 24 4.03 -13.45 -1.92
C VAL A 24 4.01 -12.29 -2.90
N ARG A 25 2.91 -11.54 -2.94
CA ARG A 25 2.79 -10.32 -3.73
C ARG A 25 3.32 -9.13 -2.94
N LEU A 26 4.63 -8.87 -3.09
CA LEU A 26 5.24 -7.65 -2.58
C LEU A 26 4.72 -6.43 -3.36
N PRO A 27 4.47 -5.29 -2.69
CA PRO A 27 4.18 -4.06 -3.40
C PRO A 27 5.37 -3.70 -4.29
N LYS A 28 5.10 -3.43 -5.57
CA LYS A 28 6.13 -2.92 -6.48
C LYS A 28 6.72 -1.63 -5.90
N PRO A 29 8.05 -1.45 -5.92
CA PRO A 29 8.66 -0.21 -5.45
C PRO A 29 8.13 0.95 -6.29
N LYS A 30 7.94 2.11 -5.64
CA LYS A 30 7.59 3.33 -6.35
C LYS A 30 8.84 3.86 -7.06
N GLU A 31 8.68 4.31 -8.30
CA GLU A 31 9.75 5.03 -8.99
C GLU A 31 9.90 6.44 -8.39
N LEU A 32 11.13 6.83 -8.09
CA LEU A 32 11.43 8.18 -7.62
C LEU A 32 11.59 9.09 -8.84
N VAL A 33 10.60 9.93 -9.07
CA VAL A 33 10.61 10.93 -10.15
C VAL A 33 10.50 12.33 -9.58
N SER A 34 11.09 13.31 -10.27
CA SER A 34 10.93 14.73 -9.96
C SER A 34 9.87 15.33 -10.88
N ILE A 35 8.79 15.83 -10.29
CA ILE A 35 7.68 16.48 -11.02
C ILE A 35 7.43 17.86 -10.42
N ARG A 36 6.92 18.79 -11.25
CA ARG A 36 6.45 20.10 -10.79
C ARG A 36 4.96 20.01 -10.46
N ILE A 37 4.58 20.54 -9.31
CA ILE A 37 3.20 20.62 -8.82
C ILE A 37 2.97 22.07 -8.40
N ASP A 38 1.80 22.61 -8.73
CA ASP A 38 1.46 23.98 -8.35
C ASP A 38 1.50 24.18 -6.82
N PRO A 39 1.97 25.34 -6.33
CA PRO A 39 2.19 25.56 -4.91
C PRO A 39 0.95 25.40 -4.04
N ASP A 40 -0.22 25.80 -4.54
CA ASP A 40 -1.51 25.70 -3.86
C ASP A 40 -1.98 24.25 -3.75
N VAL A 41 -1.84 23.46 -4.82
CA VAL A 41 -2.13 22.02 -4.84
C VAL A 41 -1.23 21.29 -3.85
N LEU A 42 0.08 21.53 -3.90
CA LEU A 42 1.03 20.93 -2.96
C LEU A 42 0.73 21.36 -1.51
N GLY A 43 0.38 22.64 -1.32
CA GLY A 43 -0.01 23.18 -0.03
C GLY A 43 -1.24 22.48 0.55
N TRP A 44 -2.27 22.23 -0.27
CA TRP A 44 -3.48 21.52 0.13
C TRP A 44 -3.18 20.09 0.62
N PHE A 45 -2.34 19.34 -0.11
CA PHE A 45 -1.93 17.99 0.31
C PHE A 45 -1.08 18.00 1.59
N ARG A 46 -0.15 18.95 1.73
CA ARG A 46 0.70 19.08 2.93
C ARG A 46 -0.09 19.34 4.20
N LYS A 47 -1.18 20.14 4.12
CA LYS A 47 -2.07 20.41 5.26
C LYS A 47 -2.73 19.15 5.85
N GLN A 48 -2.81 18.06 5.08
CA GLN A 48 -3.36 16.78 5.54
C GLN A 48 -2.35 15.93 6.33
N GLY A 49 -1.15 16.48 6.60
CA GLY A 49 -0.14 15.86 7.45
C GLY A 49 0.62 14.72 6.78
N ARG A 50 1.12 13.80 7.62
CA ARG A 50 1.94 12.67 7.20
C ARG A 50 1.23 11.86 6.11
N GLY A 51 1.98 11.48 5.07
CA GLY A 51 1.46 10.69 3.95
C GLY A 51 0.92 11.50 2.78
N TYR A 52 1.10 12.83 2.75
CA TYR A 52 0.66 13.67 1.63
C TYR A 52 1.12 13.18 0.24
N GLN A 53 2.37 12.70 0.12
CA GLN A 53 2.87 12.09 -1.13
C GLN A 53 2.12 10.83 -1.53
N THR A 54 1.71 10.01 -0.55
CA THR A 54 0.92 8.80 -0.80
C THR A 54 -0.48 9.18 -1.30
N ARG A 55 -1.07 10.25 -0.78
CA ARG A 55 -2.35 10.78 -1.25
C ARG A 55 -2.27 11.35 -2.67
N ILE A 56 -1.21 12.09 -2.98
CA ILE A 56 -0.94 12.55 -4.37
C ILE A 56 -0.93 11.35 -5.32
N ASN A 57 -0.18 10.31 -4.97
CA ASN A 57 -0.12 9.10 -5.79
C ASN A 57 -1.48 8.38 -5.90
N ALA A 58 -2.29 8.37 -4.84
CA ALA A 58 -3.64 7.77 -4.88
C ALA A 58 -4.55 8.51 -5.87
N VAL A 59 -4.53 9.85 -5.87
CA VAL A 59 -5.31 10.67 -6.82
C VAL A 59 -4.88 10.40 -8.27
N LEU A 60 -3.56 10.34 -8.53
CA LEU A 60 -3.05 10.01 -9.86
C LEU A 60 -3.52 8.63 -10.34
N ARG A 61 -3.55 7.63 -9.44
CA ARG A 61 -4.09 6.29 -9.77
C ARG A 61 -5.58 6.34 -10.10
N SER A 62 -6.38 7.01 -9.28
CA SER A 62 -7.82 7.13 -9.53
C SER A 62 -8.12 7.81 -10.87
N TYR A 63 -7.31 8.79 -11.28
CA TYR A 63 -7.41 9.40 -12.60
C TYR A 63 -7.12 8.41 -13.73
N ILE A 64 -6.04 7.63 -13.61
CA ILE A 64 -5.71 6.58 -14.61
C ILE A 64 -6.84 5.55 -14.72
N GLU A 65 -7.36 5.07 -13.57
CA GLU A 65 -8.45 4.09 -13.52
C GLU A 65 -9.74 4.62 -14.15
N ALA A 66 -10.08 5.90 -13.91
CA ALA A 66 -11.24 6.54 -14.52
C ALA A 66 -11.10 6.66 -16.05
N GLN A 67 -9.88 6.90 -16.55
CA GLN A 67 -9.60 7.06 -17.98
C GLN A 67 -9.44 5.73 -18.72
N SER A 68 -9.16 4.65 -18.00
CA SER A 68 -8.97 3.30 -18.57
C SER A 68 -10.28 2.49 -18.64
N ARG A 69 -11.42 3.14 -18.38
CA ARG A 69 -12.77 2.56 -18.49
C ARG A 69 -13.39 2.78 -19.86
#